data_AF-A0A962BSX5-F1
#
_entry.id   AF-A0A962BSX5-F1
#
_cell.length_a   1.000
_cell.length_b   1.000
_cell.length_c   1.000
_cell.angle_alpha   90.00
_cell.angle_beta   90.00
_cell.angle_gamma   90.00
#
_symmetry.space_group_name_H-M   'P 1'
#
loop_
_entity.id
_entity.type
_entity.pdbx_description
1 polymer ?
#
loop_
_entity_poly.entity_id
_entity_poly.type
_entity_poly.pdbx_seq_one_letter_code
_entity_poly.pdbx_strand_id
1 'polypeptide(L)'
;MRVIAIRFALLCWALGAISKAFGAEPEVTYRIDSFWLYQSALEVSDMNVDIGTPRLNLFNAHFVATIRVDGAISLKEPRRRPFIKRVHVSERFVPSSTDPERVVELQVTPIVEIEVDADYDGATVPFTLSIPYNLRTYQWGVNHFTVVVSGREQRFEVTQYK
;
A
#
# COMPACT_ATOMS: atom_id res chain seq x y z
N MET A 1 21.12 -44.43 -20.39
CA MET A 1 20.00 -43.51 -20.11
C MET A 1 20.11 -42.98 -18.67
N ARG A 2 20.92 -41.94 -18.41
CA ARG A 2 21.07 -41.37 -17.03
C ARG A 2 21.32 -39.85 -16.97
N VAL A 3 21.08 -39.11 -18.05
CA VAL A 3 21.47 -37.67 -18.13
C VAL A 3 20.27 -36.69 -18.09
N ILE A 4 19.03 -37.17 -18.25
CA ILE A 4 17.86 -36.28 -18.42
C ILE A 4 17.23 -35.87 -17.07
N ALA A 5 17.33 -36.71 -16.03
CA ALA A 5 16.64 -36.47 -14.76
C ALA A 5 17.24 -35.30 -13.92
N ILE A 6 18.51 -34.96 -14.11
CA ILE A 6 19.20 -33.94 -13.30
C ILE A 6 18.83 -32.51 -13.75
N ARG A 7 18.47 -32.31 -15.03
CA ARG A 7 18.11 -30.98 -15.55
C ARG A 7 16.72 -30.50 -15.12
N PHE A 8 15.80 -31.42 -14.78
CA PHE A 8 14.45 -31.06 -14.34
C PHE A 8 14.40 -30.62 -12.87
N ALA A 9 15.20 -31.24 -12.00
CA ALA A 9 15.25 -30.87 -10.58
C ALA A 9 15.84 -29.46 -10.34
N LEU A 10 16.84 -29.06 -11.14
CA LEU A 10 17.42 -27.71 -11.10
C LEU A 10 16.45 -26.63 -11.59
N LEU A 11 15.57 -26.94 -12.54
CA LEU A 11 14.58 -26.00 -13.04
C LEU A 11 13.48 -25.72 -12.00
N CYS A 12 13.06 -26.74 -11.23
CA CYS A 12 12.08 -26.57 -10.14
C CYS A 12 12.65 -25.81 -8.94
N TRP A 13 13.94 -25.96 -8.62
CA TRP A 13 14.60 -25.15 -7.59
C TRP A 13 14.77 -23.68 -8.00
N ALA A 14 15.07 -23.42 -9.28
CA ALA A 14 15.15 -22.05 -9.80
C ALA A 14 13.78 -21.35 -9.79
N LEU A 15 12.69 -22.05 -10.12
CA LEU A 15 11.33 -21.50 -10.08
C LEU A 15 10.83 -21.22 -8.64
N GLY A 16 11.21 -22.05 -7.67
CA GLY A 16 10.86 -21.82 -6.26
C GLY A 16 11.61 -20.65 -5.62
N ALA A 17 12.84 -20.36 -6.06
CA ALA A 17 13.60 -19.21 -5.58
C ALA A 17 13.13 -17.88 -6.19
N ILE A 18 12.60 -17.89 -7.42
CA ILE A 18 12.07 -16.68 -8.07
C ILE A 18 10.74 -16.23 -7.44
N SER A 19 9.94 -17.15 -6.89
CA SER A 19 8.67 -16.78 -6.25
C SER A 19 8.84 -16.00 -4.94
N LYS A 20 10.01 -16.07 -4.28
CA LYS A 20 10.31 -15.27 -3.08
C LYS A 20 10.86 -13.88 -3.40
N ALA A 21 11.18 -13.59 -4.67
CA ALA A 21 11.70 -12.30 -5.10
C ALA A 21 10.63 -11.37 -5.69
N PHE A 22 9.37 -11.82 -5.79
CA PHE A 22 8.26 -10.97 -6.18
C PHE A 22 7.64 -10.40 -4.91
N GLY A 23 7.80 -9.09 -4.72
CA GLY A 23 7.34 -8.34 -3.55
C GLY A 23 5.93 -8.73 -3.15
N ALA A 24 5.80 -9.27 -1.93
CA ALA A 24 4.50 -9.58 -1.36
C ALA A 24 3.66 -8.29 -1.34
N GLU A 25 2.49 -8.33 -1.97
CA GLU A 25 1.52 -7.25 -1.87
C GLU A 25 1.09 -7.11 -0.40
N PRO A 26 1.07 -5.89 0.17
CA PRO A 26 0.74 -5.72 1.57
C PRO A 26 -0.73 -6.11 1.81
N GLU A 27 -0.95 -6.97 2.81
CA GLU A 27 -2.30 -7.30 3.25
C GLU A 27 -2.99 -6.04 3.83
N VAL A 28 -4.14 -5.68 3.27
CA VAL A 28 -4.97 -4.56 3.74
C VAL A 28 -5.92 -5.08 4.82
N THR A 29 -5.74 -4.63 6.08
CA THR A 29 -6.60 -5.05 7.20
C THR A 29 -7.40 -3.88 7.79
N TYR A 30 -8.73 -4.06 7.92
CA TYR A 30 -9.66 -3.07 8.47
C TYR A 30 -9.84 -3.12 10.00
N ARG A 31 -8.97 -3.83 10.72
CA ARG A 31 -9.07 -4.00 12.18
C ARG A 31 -8.08 -3.06 12.88
N ILE A 32 -8.60 -2.07 13.60
CA ILE A 32 -7.81 -1.15 14.43
C ILE A 32 -7.40 -1.91 15.70
N ASP A 33 -6.30 -2.65 15.62
CA ASP A 33 -5.62 -3.14 16.82
C ASP A 33 -4.69 -2.02 17.33
N SER A 34 -4.87 -1.73 18.62
CA SER A 34 -4.08 -0.92 19.57
C SER A 34 -2.65 -0.47 19.16
N PHE A 35 -2.30 0.76 19.55
CA PHE A 35 -0.96 1.37 19.66
C PHE A 35 0.13 0.85 18.70
N TRP A 36 0.33 1.54 17.57
CA TRP A 36 1.42 1.27 16.64
C TRP A 36 2.74 1.84 17.19
N LEU A 37 3.46 1.00 17.96
CA LEU A 37 4.61 1.42 18.78
C LEU A 37 5.78 2.04 18.00
N TYR A 38 5.95 1.65 16.74
CA TYR A 38 7.12 2.04 15.93
C TYR A 38 6.78 3.03 14.82
N GLN A 39 5.59 3.64 14.86
CA GLN A 39 5.14 4.55 13.80
C GLN A 39 5.99 5.82 13.69
N SER A 40 6.57 6.28 14.80
CA SER A 40 7.45 7.46 14.83
C SER A 40 8.79 7.24 14.12
N ALA A 41 9.19 5.99 13.87
CA ALA A 41 10.40 5.65 13.12
C ALA A 41 10.17 5.64 11.59
N LEU A 42 8.92 5.76 11.14
CA LEU A 42 8.54 5.74 9.73
C LEU A 42 8.63 7.14 9.13
N GLU A 43 9.35 7.25 8.01
CA GLU A 43 9.39 8.45 7.17
C GLU A 43 8.88 8.11 5.77
N VAL A 44 7.97 8.94 5.24
CA VAL A 44 7.45 8.80 3.88
C VAL A 44 8.06 9.87 3.00
N SER A 45 8.85 9.43 2.02
CA SER A 45 9.55 10.32 1.10
C SER A 45 8.67 10.72 -0.09
N ASP A 46 7.91 9.78 -0.64
CA ASP A 46 7.07 10.03 -1.81
C ASP A 46 5.74 9.26 -1.74
N MET A 47 4.74 9.77 -2.44
CA MET A 47 3.43 9.16 -2.59
C MET A 47 2.87 9.47 -3.97
N ASN A 48 2.38 8.43 -4.65
CA ASN A 48 1.70 8.55 -5.93
C ASN A 48 0.43 7.70 -5.96
N VAL A 49 -0.66 8.27 -6.44
CA VAL A 49 -1.91 7.55 -6.74
C VAL A 49 -2.09 7.40 -8.24
N ASP A 50 -2.18 6.15 -8.68
CA ASP A 50 -2.46 5.77 -10.06
C ASP A 50 -3.89 5.23 -10.16
N ILE A 51 -4.64 5.76 -11.11
CA ILE A 51 -6.03 5.36 -11.36
C ILE A 51 -6.05 4.78 -12.77
N GLY A 52 -6.23 3.47 -12.87
CA GLY A 52 -6.49 2.85 -14.17
C GLY A 52 -7.76 3.47 -14.76
N THR A 53 -7.84 3.64 -16.08
CA THR A 53 -8.96 4.33 -16.75
C THR A 53 -10.29 3.60 -16.47
N PRO A 54 -11.13 4.10 -15.54
CA PRO A 54 -12.24 3.31 -15.06
C PRO A 54 -13.45 3.54 -15.98
N ARG A 55 -14.09 2.46 -16.42
CA ARG A 55 -15.34 2.56 -17.21
C ARG A 55 -16.53 2.67 -16.27
N LEU A 56 -16.68 3.84 -15.66
CA LEU A 56 -17.75 4.13 -14.70
C LEU A 56 -19.04 4.53 -15.43
N ASN A 57 -20.15 3.87 -15.10
CA ASN A 57 -21.45 4.08 -15.72
C ASN A 57 -22.60 3.76 -14.74
N LEU A 58 -23.84 3.73 -15.22
CA LEU A 58 -25.03 3.43 -14.41
C LEU A 58 -24.91 2.13 -13.59
N PHE A 59 -24.26 1.12 -14.15
CA PHE A 59 -24.15 -0.23 -13.58
C PHE A 59 -22.78 -0.53 -12.98
N ASN A 60 -21.80 0.37 -13.17
CA ASN A 60 -20.46 0.22 -12.63
C ASN A 60 -20.00 1.50 -11.94
N ALA A 61 -20.01 1.48 -10.60
CA ALA A 61 -19.50 2.55 -9.75
C ALA A 61 -18.13 2.23 -9.14
N HIS A 62 -17.54 1.05 -9.43
CA HIS A 62 -16.32 0.60 -8.79
C HIS A 62 -15.09 0.82 -9.67
N PHE A 63 -13.98 1.18 -9.04
CA PHE A 63 -12.68 1.33 -9.68
C PHE A 63 -11.55 0.98 -8.71
N VAL A 64 -10.36 0.72 -9.25
CA VAL A 64 -9.16 0.46 -8.46
C VAL A 64 -8.26 1.69 -8.52
N ALA A 65 -7.89 2.20 -7.35
CA ALA A 65 -6.78 3.13 -7.22
C ALA A 65 -5.57 2.36 -6.67
N THR A 66 -4.40 2.51 -7.30
CA THR A 66 -3.15 1.94 -6.80
C THR A 66 -2.36 3.05 -6.12
N ILE A 67 -2.19 2.93 -4.81
CA ILE A 67 -1.46 3.90 -4.00
C ILE A 67 -0.03 3.38 -3.83
N ARG A 68 0.93 4.08 -4.43
CA ARG A 68 2.36 3.83 -4.26
C ARG A 68 2.91 4.74 -3.17
N VAL A 69 3.64 4.15 -2.22
CA VAL A 69 4.25 4.87 -1.10
C VAL A 69 5.70 4.44 -0.98
N ASP A 70 6.61 5.41 -1.06
CA ASP A 70 8.03 5.21 -0.85
C ASP A 70 8.47 5.87 0.45
N GLY A 71 9.37 5.22 1.16
CA GLY A 71 9.87 5.74 2.42
C GLY A 71 10.97 4.90 3.05
N ALA A 72 11.21 5.16 4.32
CA ALA A 72 12.21 4.47 5.10
C ALA A 72 11.80 4.33 6.56
N ILE A 73 12.32 3.30 7.23
CA ILE A 73 12.16 3.10 8.67
C ILE A 73 13.53 3.25 9.33
N SER A 74 13.64 4.19 10.27
CA SER A 74 14.89 4.47 10.98
C SER A 74 14.77 4.07 12.45
N LEU A 75 15.17 2.84 12.78
CA LEU A 75 15.19 2.33 14.15
C LEU A 75 16.64 2.08 14.60
N LYS A 76 17.09 2.85 15.60
CA LYS A 76 18.46 2.76 16.17
C LYS A 76 18.63 1.63 17.18
N GLU A 77 18.06 0.46 16.89
CA GLU A 77 18.12 -0.72 17.76
C GLU A 77 18.79 -1.89 17.01
N PRO A 78 20.05 -2.24 17.35
CA PRO A 78 20.71 -3.39 16.78
C PRO A 78 19.93 -4.67 17.08
N ARG A 79 20.04 -5.65 16.18
CA ARG A 79 19.35 -6.94 16.22
C ARG A 79 17.83 -6.92 16.08
N ARG A 80 17.23 -5.74 15.88
CA ARG A 80 15.79 -5.52 15.79
C ARG A 80 15.45 -4.86 14.47
N ARG A 81 15.26 -5.67 13.45
CA ARG A 81 15.01 -5.18 12.09
C ARG A 81 13.55 -4.75 11.93
N PRO A 82 13.28 -3.49 11.58
CA PRO A 82 11.92 -3.05 11.30
C PRO A 82 11.50 -3.47 9.88
N PHE A 83 10.21 -3.74 9.71
CA PHE A 83 9.58 -3.97 8.41
C PHE A 83 8.13 -3.50 8.43
N ILE A 84 7.56 -3.27 7.23
CA ILE A 84 6.12 -3.01 7.09
C ILE A 84 5.38 -4.34 7.13
N LYS A 85 4.63 -4.59 8.21
CA LYS A 85 3.85 -5.83 8.36
C LYS A 85 2.61 -5.83 7.46
N ARG A 86 1.88 -4.72 7.49
CA ARG A 86 0.59 -4.54 6.83
C ARG A 86 0.29 -3.06 6.62
N VAL A 87 -0.73 -2.77 5.83
CA VAL A 87 -1.22 -1.41 5.63
C VAL A 87 -2.66 -1.32 6.13
N HIS A 88 -2.92 -0.32 6.97
CA HIS A 88 -4.26 0.04 7.36
C HIS A 88 -4.78 1.15 6.45
N VAL A 89 -6.00 0.99 5.93
CA VAL A 89 -6.67 2.00 5.12
C VAL A 89 -8.01 2.34 5.79
N SER A 90 -8.22 3.61 6.07
CA SER A 90 -9.46 4.16 6.62
C SER A 90 -10.10 5.08 5.60
N GLU A 91 -11.40 4.92 5.38
CA GLU A 91 -12.18 5.69 4.43
C GLU A 91 -13.23 6.51 5.18
N ARG A 92 -13.30 7.82 4.89
CA ARG A 92 -14.30 8.71 5.49
C ARG A 92 -14.76 9.78 4.53
N PHE A 93 -16.01 10.24 4.73
CA PHE A 93 -16.47 11.48 4.11
C PHE A 93 -16.03 12.66 4.96
N VAL A 94 -15.41 13.64 4.32
CA VAL A 94 -15.03 14.91 4.96
C VAL A 94 -15.83 16.04 4.32
N PRO A 95 -16.42 16.94 5.14
CA PRO A 95 -16.97 18.17 4.61
C PRO A 95 -15.83 19.05 4.11
N SER A 96 -15.89 19.48 2.85
CA SER A 96 -14.97 20.48 2.32
C SER A 96 -15.56 21.88 2.48
N SER A 97 -14.75 22.83 2.97
CA SER A 97 -15.12 24.23 3.09
C SER A 97 -15.08 24.97 1.75
N THR A 98 -14.40 24.39 0.76
CA THR A 98 -14.16 24.96 -0.58
C THR A 98 -14.92 24.23 -1.67
N ASP A 99 -15.46 23.05 -1.37
CA ASP A 99 -16.22 22.22 -2.30
C ASP A 99 -17.45 21.68 -1.58
N PRO A 100 -18.67 22.08 -1.96
CA PRO A 100 -19.89 21.55 -1.34
C PRO A 100 -20.09 20.05 -1.63
N GLU A 101 -19.31 19.46 -2.55
CA GLU A 101 -19.35 18.05 -2.85
C GLU A 101 -18.65 17.19 -1.77
N ARG A 102 -19.12 15.95 -1.61
CA ARG A 102 -18.59 15.03 -0.61
C ARG A 102 -17.20 14.55 -1.04
N VAL A 103 -16.17 15.02 -0.35
CA VAL A 103 -14.80 14.51 -0.54
C VAL A 103 -14.66 13.20 0.23
N VAL A 104 -14.23 12.16 -0.48
CA VAL A 104 -13.84 10.89 0.14
C VAL A 104 -12.36 11.00 0.50
N GLU A 105 -12.03 10.86 1.78
CA GLU A 105 -10.66 10.80 2.23
C GLU A 105 -10.27 9.37 2.59
N LEU A 106 -9.12 8.96 2.06
CA LEU A 106 -8.48 7.68 2.30
C LEU A 106 -7.22 7.93 3.12
N GLN A 107 -7.26 7.59 4.40
CA GLN A 107 -6.10 7.63 5.26
C GLN A 107 -5.39 6.28 5.21
N VAL A 108 -4.17 6.28 4.68
CA VAL A 108 -3.34 5.09 4.50
C VAL A 108 -2.21 5.15 5.53
N THR A 109 -2.12 4.10 6.35
CA THR A 109 -1.13 4.00 7.41
C THR A 109 -0.37 2.67 7.30
N PRO A 110 0.90 2.71 6.84
CA PRO A 110 1.80 1.56 6.94
C PRO A 110 2.08 1.23 8.41
N ILE A 111 1.91 -0.02 8.82
CA ILE A 111 2.14 -0.48 10.19
C ILE A 111 3.51 -1.15 10.28
N VAL A 112 4.38 -0.57 11.10
CA VAL A 112 5.73 -1.08 11.36
C VAL A 112 5.70 -2.16 12.44
N GLU A 113 6.35 -3.28 12.18
CA GLU A 113 6.68 -4.31 13.16
C GLU A 113 8.19 -4.57 13.17
N ILE A 114 8.66 -5.31 14.17
CA ILE A 114 10.07 -5.65 14.35
C ILE A 114 10.21 -7.17 14.40
N GLU A 115 11.24 -7.67 13.74
CA GLU A 115 11.74 -9.02 13.90
C GLU A 115 13.16 -9.04 14.49
N VAL A 116 13.54 -10.17 15.07
CA VAL A 116 14.90 -10.37 15.57
C VAL A 116 15.77 -10.82 14.40
N ASP A 117 16.78 -10.02 14.08
CA ASP A 117 17.75 -10.28 13.00
C ASP A 117 19.15 -10.08 13.58
N ALA A 118 19.89 -11.16 13.84
CA ALA A 118 21.18 -11.09 14.53
C ALA A 118 22.24 -10.23 13.79
N ASP A 119 22.09 -10.09 12.47
CA ASP A 119 23.02 -9.40 11.59
C ASP A 119 22.62 -7.93 11.33
N TYR A 120 21.42 -7.52 11.79
CA TYR A 120 20.95 -6.15 11.64
C TYR A 120 21.69 -5.19 12.60
N ASP A 121 22.31 -4.17 12.04
CA ASP A 121 23.17 -3.20 12.71
C ASP A 121 22.45 -1.90 13.13
N GLY A 122 21.15 -1.77 12.84
CA GLY A 122 20.40 -0.54 13.05
C GLY A 122 20.35 0.39 11.83
N ALA A 123 20.79 -0.06 10.65
CA ALA A 123 20.71 0.72 9.42
C ALA A 123 19.26 1.06 9.02
N THR A 124 19.07 2.24 8.41
CA THR A 124 17.78 2.64 7.85
C THR A 124 17.29 1.65 6.80
N VAL A 125 16.05 1.18 6.93
CA VAL A 125 15.44 0.20 6.02
C VAL A 125 14.52 0.92 5.04
N PRO A 126 14.86 1.01 3.74
CA PRO A 126 13.95 1.57 2.75
C PRO A 126 12.77 0.62 2.50
N PHE A 127 11.62 1.18 2.10
CA PHE A 127 10.47 0.41 1.65
C PHE A 127 9.78 1.09 0.48
N THR A 128 9.11 0.26 -0.32
CA THR A 128 8.17 0.66 -1.36
C THR A 128 6.91 -0.18 -1.21
N LEU A 129 5.76 0.46 -1.12
CA LEU A 129 4.45 -0.18 -1.04
C LEU A 129 3.67 0.12 -2.31
N SER A 130 2.93 -0.88 -2.79
CA SER A 130 1.96 -0.74 -3.87
C SER A 130 0.64 -1.32 -3.39
N ILE A 131 -0.31 -0.44 -3.09
CA ILE A 131 -1.55 -0.78 -2.38
C ILE A 131 -2.72 -0.61 -3.35
N PRO A 132 -3.22 -1.69 -3.97
CA PRO A 132 -4.46 -1.64 -4.74
C PRO A 132 -5.64 -1.51 -3.77
N TYR A 133 -6.48 -0.49 -3.97
CA TYR A 133 -7.66 -0.24 -3.15
C TYR A 133 -8.89 -0.08 -4.03
N ASN A 134 -9.92 -0.89 -3.75
CA ASN A 134 -11.19 -0.84 -4.45
C ASN A 134 -12.03 0.31 -3.92
N LEU A 135 -12.24 1.31 -4.76
CA LEU A 135 -13.07 2.47 -4.47
C LEU A 135 -14.39 2.39 -5.22
N ARG A 136 -15.30 3.24 -4.77
CA ARG A 136 -16.62 3.41 -5.31
C ARG A 136 -16.91 4.89 -5.49
N THR A 137 -17.59 5.26 -6.57
CA THR A 137 -18.22 6.57 -6.69
C THR A 137 -19.50 6.64 -5.85
N TYR A 138 -19.73 7.81 -5.25
CA TYR A 138 -20.83 8.03 -4.31
C TYR A 138 -21.92 8.95 -4.87
N GLN A 139 -21.67 9.56 -6.02
CA GLN A 139 -22.63 10.38 -6.75
C GLN A 139 -22.39 10.30 -8.26
N TRP A 140 -23.41 10.73 -9.04
CA TRP A 140 -23.26 10.96 -10.47
C TRP A 140 -22.37 12.16 -10.74
N GLY A 141 -21.66 12.15 -11.86
CA GLY A 141 -20.75 13.23 -12.23
C GLY A 141 -19.39 13.08 -11.56
N VAL A 142 -18.76 14.20 -11.24
CA VAL A 142 -17.42 14.25 -10.67
C VAL A 142 -17.48 13.76 -9.21
N ASN A 143 -16.51 12.95 -8.82
CA ASN A 143 -16.32 12.49 -7.45
C ASN A 143 -14.88 12.83 -7.06
N HIS A 144 -14.73 13.51 -5.92
CA HIS A 144 -13.45 13.99 -5.42
C HIS A 144 -12.90 13.06 -4.34
N PHE A 145 -11.63 12.69 -4.48
CA PHE A 145 -10.92 11.83 -3.55
C PHE A 145 -9.63 12.48 -3.08
N THR A 146 -9.28 12.25 -1.82
CA THR A 146 -8.00 12.65 -1.23
C THR A 146 -7.36 11.44 -0.57
N VAL A 147 -6.13 11.12 -0.94
CA VAL A 147 -5.31 10.11 -0.25
C VAL A 147 -4.35 10.83 0.68
N VAL A 148 -4.29 10.38 1.93
CA VAL A 148 -3.42 10.94 2.97
C VAL A 148 -2.52 9.85 3.52
N VAL A 149 -1.21 10.06 3.46
CA VAL A 149 -0.19 9.20 4.08
C VAL A 149 0.78 10.09 4.86
N SER A 150 0.86 9.91 6.19
CA SER A 150 1.82 10.64 7.05
C SER A 150 1.84 12.17 6.83
N GLY A 151 0.68 12.78 6.58
CA GLY A 151 0.53 14.21 6.35
C GLY A 151 0.79 14.68 4.91
N ARG A 152 1.21 13.79 4.00
CA ARG A 152 1.22 14.06 2.56
C ARG A 152 -0.16 13.80 1.98
N GLU A 153 -0.61 14.67 1.08
CA GLU A 153 -1.91 14.58 0.43
C GLU A 153 -1.75 14.48 -1.09
N GLN A 154 -2.58 13.65 -1.72
CA GLN A 154 -2.78 13.66 -3.16
C GLN A 154 -4.27 13.60 -3.47
N ARG A 155 -4.72 14.51 -4.32
CA ARG A 155 -6.11 14.62 -4.75
C ARG A 155 -6.28 14.08 -6.15
N PHE A 156 -7.44 13.50 -6.41
CA PHE A 156 -7.82 13.06 -7.73
C PHE A 156 -9.33 13.06 -7.90
N GLU A 157 -9.76 12.96 -9.15
CA GLU A 157 -11.16 12.98 -9.54
C GLU A 157 -11.46 11.79 -10.44
N VAL A 158 -12.67 11.24 -10.28
CA VAL A 158 -13.24 10.28 -11.24
C VAL A 158 -14.66 10.71 -11.59
N THR A 159 -15.04 10.54 -12.84
CA THR A 159 -16.39 10.89 -13.31
C THR A 159 -17.21 9.62 -13.53
N GLN A 160 -18.38 9.53 -12.91
CA GLN A 160 -19.37 8.52 -13.22
C GLN A 160 -20.42 9.08 -14.19
N TYR A 161 -20.55 8.43 -15.34
CA TYR A 161 -21.56 8.78 -16.33
C TYR A 161 -22.88 8.05 -16.07
N LYS A 162 -23.97 8.70 -16.48
CA LYS A 162 -25.30 8.07 -16.52
C LYS A 162 -25.40 7.08 -17.66
#